data_AF-A0A917PZ47-F1
#
_entry.id   AF-A0A917PZ47-F1
#
_cell.length_a   1.000
_cell.length_b   1.000
_cell.length_c   1.000
_cell.angle_alpha   90.00
_cell.angle_beta   90.00
_cell.angle_gamma   90.00
#
_symmetry.space_group_name_H-M   'P 1'
#
loop_
_entity.id
_entity.type
_entity.pdbx_description
1 polymer ?
#
loop_
_entity_poly.entity_id
_entity_poly.type
_entity_poly.pdbx_seq_one_letter_code
_entity_poly.pdbx_strand_id
1 'polypeptide(L)'
;MLKATGIVVSFVIGIVLVLVVILSIDSDSQQTSGDKLSQEDVEKGLDLQKNGGDGTYIVNLTSGKFEGKTKGQVLSDTNCAPDEDNISRCHNDIALADSNKEITVINPHNMQKNRCLTPGETVQISRNEDDKVAIELME
;
A
#
# COMPACT_ATOMS: atom_id res chain seq x y z
N MET A 1 41.11 66.44 6.70
CA MET A 1 41.66 65.09 6.96
C MET A 1 41.72 64.88 8.48
N LEU A 2 40.70 64.23 9.04
CA LEU A 2 40.65 63.65 10.37
C LEU A 2 39.48 62.64 10.38
N LYS A 3 39.68 61.48 11.00
CA LYS A 3 38.77 60.33 11.09
C LYS A 3 37.53 60.59 11.96
N ALA A 4 36.62 59.62 11.90
CA ALA A 4 35.53 59.27 12.82
C ALA A 4 34.21 60.03 12.56
N THR A 5 33.02 59.46 12.71
CA THR A 5 32.56 58.42 13.64
C THR A 5 31.25 57.84 13.10
N GLY A 6 30.93 56.58 13.41
CA GLY A 6 29.66 55.96 13.04
C GLY A 6 28.45 56.50 13.81
N ILE A 7 27.25 56.05 13.42
CA ILE A 7 26.14 55.57 14.29
C ILE A 7 24.97 55.17 13.37
N VAL A 8 24.39 54.03 13.72
CA VAL A 8 23.22 53.33 13.19
C VAL A 8 21.95 54.16 13.36
N VAL A 9 21.08 54.27 12.33
CA VAL A 9 19.63 54.46 12.53
C VAL A 9 18.83 53.82 11.39
N SER A 10 17.94 52.91 11.78
CA SER A 10 16.89 52.27 10.98
C SER A 10 16.02 53.26 10.19
N PHE A 11 15.61 52.89 8.98
CA PHE A 11 14.42 53.46 8.36
C PHE A 11 13.54 52.39 7.72
N VAL A 12 12.27 52.54 8.04
CA VAL A 12 11.11 51.73 7.71
C VAL A 12 10.52 52.25 6.40
N ILE A 13 10.22 51.32 5.49
CA ILE A 13 9.19 51.33 4.42
C ILE A 13 9.30 52.38 3.31
N GLY A 14 9.42 51.89 2.08
CA GLY A 14 9.13 52.61 0.84
C GLY A 14 8.84 51.63 -0.29
N ILE A 15 7.60 51.62 -0.75
CA ILE A 15 6.98 50.76 -1.77
C ILE A 15 7.81 50.64 -3.06
N VAL A 16 8.11 49.42 -3.51
CA VAL A 16 8.57 49.16 -4.89
C VAL A 16 7.96 47.85 -5.41
N LEU A 17 6.97 48.03 -6.29
CA LEU A 17 6.71 47.31 -7.54
C LEU A 17 6.80 45.77 -7.53
N VAL A 18 5.60 45.19 -7.63
CA VAL A 18 5.24 43.91 -8.24
C VAL A 18 6.31 43.39 -9.22
N LEU A 19 7.02 42.34 -8.80
CA LEU A 19 7.57 41.32 -9.68
C LEU A 19 6.91 40.00 -9.30
N VAL A 20 6.02 39.58 -10.19
CA VAL A 20 5.31 38.31 -10.21
C VAL A 20 6.32 37.18 -10.09
N VAL A 21 6.46 36.60 -8.88
CA VAL A 21 7.16 35.32 -8.68
C VAL A 21 6.11 34.22 -8.86
N ILE A 22 5.91 33.82 -10.12
CA ILE A 22 5.36 32.50 -10.42
C ILE A 22 6.50 31.53 -10.12
N LEU A 23 6.50 30.97 -8.91
CA LEU A 23 7.09 29.67 -8.67
C LEU A 23 6.05 28.87 -7.93
N SER A 24 5.44 27.97 -8.70
CA SER A 24 4.54 26.91 -8.28
C SER A 24 4.93 26.41 -6.90
N ILE A 25 4.05 26.63 -5.92
CA ILE A 25 3.98 25.72 -4.79
C ILE A 25 3.25 24.49 -5.34
N ASP A 26 3.94 23.74 -6.20
CA ASP A 26 3.67 22.33 -6.33
C ASP A 26 3.91 21.78 -4.93
N SER A 27 2.84 21.30 -4.30
CA SER A 27 2.94 20.50 -3.09
C SER A 27 3.63 19.18 -3.44
N ASP A 28 4.92 19.26 -3.75
CA ASP A 28 5.80 18.13 -3.98
C ASP A 28 6.18 17.59 -2.59
N SER A 29 5.19 16.94 -1.98
CA SER A 29 5.45 16.00 -0.91
C SER A 29 6.11 14.77 -1.53
N GLN A 30 7.42 14.89 -1.77
CA GLN A 30 8.30 13.74 -1.94
C GLN A 30 8.12 12.80 -0.74
N GLN A 31 7.40 11.70 -0.95
CA GLN A 31 7.54 10.51 -0.15
C GLN A 31 8.12 9.41 -1.03
N THR A 32 9.44 9.27 -0.96
CA THR A 32 10.17 8.10 -1.44
C THR A 32 9.90 6.94 -0.48
N SER A 33 9.00 6.02 -0.83
CA SER A 33 8.83 4.71 -0.19
C SER A 33 8.07 3.81 -1.15
N GLY A 34 8.57 2.60 -1.45
CA GLY A 34 7.97 1.69 -2.43
C GLY A 34 6.45 1.56 -2.28
N ASP A 35 5.75 1.75 -3.39
CA ASP A 35 4.31 2.06 -3.48
C ASP A 35 3.46 1.22 -2.53
N LYS A 36 3.08 1.81 -1.40
CA LYS A 36 2.05 1.26 -0.53
C LYS A 36 0.71 1.57 -1.18
N LEU A 37 0.02 0.54 -1.68
CA LEU A 37 -1.33 0.69 -2.23
C LEU A 37 -2.26 1.35 -1.21
N SER A 38 -3.12 2.26 -1.68
CA SER A 38 -4.19 2.80 -0.85
C SER A 38 -5.22 1.70 -0.55
N GLN A 39 -6.05 1.88 0.47
CA GLN A 39 -7.12 0.92 0.77
C GLN A 39 -8.10 0.80 -0.40
N GLU A 40 -8.41 1.91 -1.06
CA GLU A 40 -9.24 1.91 -2.27
C GLU A 40 -8.62 1.01 -3.35
N ASP A 41 -7.31 1.13 -3.60
CA ASP A 41 -6.63 0.29 -4.58
C ASP A 41 -6.63 -1.19 -4.21
N VAL A 42 -6.47 -1.49 -2.91
CA VAL A 42 -6.53 -2.86 -2.37
C VAL A 42 -7.89 -3.51 -2.60
N GLU A 43 -8.98 -2.74 -2.52
CA GLU A 43 -10.35 -3.25 -2.61
C GLU A 43 -10.95 -3.12 -4.02
N LYS A 44 -10.36 -2.29 -4.88
CA LYS A 44 -10.89 -1.96 -6.21
C LYS A 44 -11.17 -3.21 -7.04
N GLY A 45 -12.41 -3.38 -7.47
CA GLY A 45 -12.83 -4.48 -8.34
C GLY A 45 -13.00 -5.83 -7.63
N LEU A 46 -13.05 -5.84 -6.30
CA LEU A 46 -13.30 -7.05 -5.51
C LEU A 46 -14.76 -7.08 -5.00
N ASP A 47 -15.38 -8.26 -5.00
CA ASP A 47 -16.62 -8.51 -4.26
C ASP A 47 -16.26 -8.94 -2.83
N LEU A 48 -16.05 -7.95 -1.94
CA LEU A 48 -15.60 -8.18 -0.55
C LEU A 48 -16.53 -9.11 0.25
N GLN A 49 -17.80 -9.19 -0.17
CA GLN A 49 -18.81 -10.01 0.48
C GLN A 49 -18.73 -11.49 0.07
N LYS A 50 -18.00 -11.82 -1.01
CA LYS A 50 -17.77 -13.19 -1.48
C LYS A 50 -16.31 -13.61 -1.48
N ASN A 51 -15.36 -12.66 -1.45
CA ASN A 51 -13.94 -12.95 -1.50
C ASN A 51 -13.51 -13.94 -0.41
N GLY A 52 -12.78 -14.98 -0.76
CA GLY A 52 -12.47 -16.11 0.13
C GLY A 52 -13.49 -17.25 0.10
N GLY A 53 -14.59 -17.10 -0.63
CA GLY A 53 -15.55 -18.17 -0.89
C GLY A 53 -14.88 -19.33 -1.64
N ASP A 54 -15.29 -20.55 -1.31
CA ASP A 54 -14.71 -21.79 -1.87
C ASP A 54 -13.17 -21.87 -1.75
N GLY A 55 -12.60 -21.17 -0.77
CA GLY A 55 -11.15 -21.12 -0.53
C GLY A 55 -10.36 -20.27 -1.54
N THR A 56 -11.03 -19.45 -2.36
CA THR A 56 -10.37 -18.60 -3.37
C THR A 56 -10.45 -17.12 -2.98
N TYR A 57 -9.29 -16.47 -2.89
CA TYR A 57 -9.14 -15.07 -2.54
C TYR A 57 -8.51 -14.29 -3.70
N ILE A 58 -9.22 -13.28 -4.20
CA ILE A 58 -8.71 -12.33 -5.16
C ILE A 58 -8.18 -11.11 -4.39
N VAL A 59 -6.92 -10.78 -4.60
CA VAL A 59 -6.21 -9.74 -3.86
C VAL A 59 -5.35 -8.90 -4.79
N ASN A 60 -4.96 -7.71 -4.32
CA ASN A 60 -3.93 -6.92 -4.97
C ASN A 60 -2.58 -7.16 -4.29
N LEU A 61 -1.54 -7.32 -5.09
CA LEU A 61 -0.18 -7.54 -4.60
C LEU A 61 0.38 -6.24 -4.02
N THR A 62 0.80 -6.24 -2.76
CA THR A 62 1.39 -5.05 -2.12
C THR A 62 2.91 -5.05 -2.12
N SER A 63 3.52 -6.23 -2.18
CA SER A 63 4.98 -6.39 -2.23
C SER A 63 5.38 -7.73 -2.84
N GLY A 64 6.62 -7.80 -3.34
CA GLY A 64 7.19 -8.98 -3.96
C GLY A 64 6.79 -9.14 -5.42
N LYS A 65 7.28 -10.22 -6.04
CA LYS A 65 7.02 -10.56 -7.45
C LYS A 65 7.03 -12.07 -7.62
N PHE A 66 6.16 -12.57 -8.47
CA PHE A 66 6.10 -13.96 -8.91
C PHE A 66 5.68 -13.99 -10.38
N GLU A 67 5.99 -15.10 -11.05
CA GLU A 67 5.68 -15.32 -12.47
C GLU A 67 4.76 -16.52 -12.62
N GLY A 68 3.79 -16.42 -13.52
CA GLY A 68 2.88 -17.51 -13.84
C GLY A 68 2.09 -18.02 -12.62
N LYS A 69 2.00 -19.34 -12.50
CA LYS A 69 1.31 -20.05 -11.43
C LYS A 69 2.34 -20.76 -10.55
N THR A 70 2.29 -20.54 -9.25
CA THR A 70 3.26 -21.08 -8.29
C THR A 70 2.54 -21.50 -7.00
N LYS A 71 3.16 -22.39 -6.22
CA LYS A 71 2.67 -22.70 -4.86
C LYS A 71 3.29 -21.75 -3.85
N GLY A 72 2.64 -21.58 -2.72
CA GLY A 72 3.22 -20.90 -1.57
C GLY A 72 2.72 -21.44 -0.25
N GLN A 73 3.39 -21.04 0.82
CA GLN A 73 2.99 -21.30 2.20
C GLN A 73 2.74 -19.96 2.90
N VAL A 74 1.57 -19.83 3.53
CA VAL A 74 1.23 -18.66 4.34
C VAL A 74 2.14 -18.65 5.58
N LEU A 75 2.85 -17.54 5.78
CA LEU A 75 3.77 -17.36 6.90
C LEU A 75 3.13 -16.59 8.05
N SER A 76 2.26 -15.63 7.74
CA SER A 76 1.69 -14.70 8.72
C SER A 76 0.23 -14.32 8.39
N ASP A 77 -0.53 -13.94 9.43
CA ASP A 77 -1.88 -13.39 9.37
C ASP A 77 -2.01 -12.19 10.34
N THR A 78 -1.55 -11.02 9.89
CA THR A 78 -1.53 -9.81 10.74
C THR A 78 -2.61 -8.81 10.34
N ASN A 79 -2.96 -7.88 11.24
CA ASN A 79 -3.98 -6.85 10.99
C ASN A 79 -5.36 -7.40 10.57
N CYS A 80 -5.75 -8.53 11.16
CA CYS A 80 -6.94 -9.27 10.78
C CYS A 80 -8.25 -8.80 11.40
N ALA A 81 -8.23 -7.80 12.28
CA ALA A 81 -9.44 -7.30 12.91
C ALA A 81 -10.41 -6.76 11.83
N PRO A 82 -11.69 -7.16 11.85
CA PRO A 82 -12.66 -6.65 10.90
C PRO A 82 -13.08 -5.22 11.28
N ASP A 83 -13.53 -4.46 10.29
CA ASP A 83 -14.18 -3.18 10.48
C ASP A 83 -15.67 -3.31 10.86
N GLU A 84 -16.38 -2.18 10.89
CA GLU A 84 -17.80 -2.11 11.22
C GLU A 84 -18.70 -2.89 10.23
N ASP A 85 -18.24 -3.09 8.99
CA ASP A 85 -18.92 -3.88 7.95
C ASP A 85 -18.52 -5.37 7.96
N ASN A 86 -17.75 -5.78 8.98
CA ASN A 86 -17.15 -7.09 9.14
C ASN A 86 -16.09 -7.44 8.07
N ILE A 87 -15.53 -6.43 7.40
CA ILE A 87 -14.46 -6.63 6.41
C ILE A 87 -13.12 -6.62 7.14
N SER A 88 -12.43 -7.75 7.09
CA SER A 88 -11.02 -7.83 7.47
C SER A 88 -10.14 -7.46 6.31
N ARG A 89 -8.95 -6.94 6.60
CA ARG A 89 -7.89 -6.62 5.64
C ARG A 89 -6.59 -7.25 6.10
N CYS A 90 -6.63 -8.55 6.41
CA CYS A 90 -5.45 -9.29 6.86
C CYS A 90 -4.28 -9.07 5.91
N HIS A 91 -3.12 -8.80 6.49
CA HIS A 91 -1.85 -8.85 5.79
C HIS A 91 -1.31 -10.27 5.89
N ASN A 92 -1.07 -10.88 4.74
CA ASN A 92 -0.47 -12.20 4.66
C ASN A 92 0.86 -12.12 3.94
N ASP A 93 1.91 -12.59 4.60
CA ASP A 93 3.19 -12.91 3.97
C ASP A 93 3.17 -14.36 3.51
N ILE A 94 3.63 -14.60 2.29
CA ILE A 94 3.56 -15.92 1.66
C ILE A 94 4.92 -16.25 1.05
N ALA A 95 5.55 -17.31 1.55
CA ALA A 95 6.76 -17.88 0.95
C ALA A 95 6.39 -18.60 -0.34
N LEU A 96 7.06 -18.28 -1.44
CA LEU A 96 6.86 -18.95 -2.72
C LEU A 96 7.64 -20.28 -2.73
N ALA A 97 7.04 -21.38 -3.17
CA ALA A 97 7.69 -22.69 -3.16
C ALA A 97 8.81 -22.80 -4.21
N ASP A 98 8.63 -22.14 -5.36
CA ASP A 98 9.54 -22.24 -6.49
C ASP A 98 10.73 -21.27 -6.40
N SER A 99 10.82 -20.48 -5.32
CA SER A 99 11.92 -19.54 -5.11
C SER A 99 12.10 -19.18 -3.64
N ASN A 100 13.29 -18.77 -3.22
CA ASN A 100 13.50 -18.21 -1.86
C ASN A 100 12.96 -16.78 -1.73
N LYS A 101 11.81 -16.47 -2.34
CA LYS A 101 11.17 -15.16 -2.34
C LYS A 101 9.85 -15.23 -1.58
N GLU A 102 9.39 -14.06 -1.18
CA GLU A 102 8.16 -13.84 -0.46
C GLU A 102 7.31 -12.79 -1.20
N ILE A 103 6.00 -12.91 -1.05
CA ILE A 103 5.05 -11.86 -1.42
C ILE A 103 4.23 -11.44 -0.20
N THR A 104 3.82 -10.19 -0.18
CA THR A 104 2.87 -9.67 0.81
C THR A 104 1.59 -9.24 0.11
N VAL A 105 0.46 -9.70 0.62
CA VAL A 105 -0.87 -9.32 0.13
C VAL A 105 -1.70 -8.76 1.28
N ILE A 106 -2.64 -7.89 0.93
CA ILE A 106 -3.74 -7.53 1.82
C ILE A 106 -4.98 -8.25 1.30
N ASN A 107 -5.62 -9.03 2.16
CA ASN A 107 -6.71 -9.91 1.82
C ASN A 107 -8.05 -9.38 2.37
N PRO A 108 -8.73 -8.49 1.63
CA PRO A 108 -9.99 -7.92 2.07
C PRO A 108 -11.14 -8.93 1.88
N HIS A 109 -11.81 -9.31 2.96
CA HIS A 109 -12.96 -10.22 2.91
C HIS A 109 -13.88 -10.08 4.13
N ASN A 110 -15.15 -10.43 3.96
CA ASN A 110 -16.12 -10.47 5.06
C ASN A 110 -15.87 -11.69 5.97
N MET A 111 -15.42 -11.44 7.21
CA MET A 111 -15.10 -12.47 8.19
C MET A 111 -16.29 -13.28 8.71
N GLN A 112 -17.52 -12.76 8.58
CA GLN A 112 -18.72 -13.52 8.93
C GLN A 112 -19.05 -14.62 7.91
N LYS A 113 -18.51 -14.50 6.69
CA LYS A 113 -18.81 -15.41 5.57
C LYS A 113 -17.63 -16.31 5.25
N ASN A 114 -16.44 -15.74 5.18
CA ASN A 114 -15.22 -16.42 4.78
C ASN A 114 -14.15 -16.18 5.85
N ARG A 115 -13.35 -17.22 6.16
CA ARG A 115 -12.27 -17.09 7.15
C ARG A 115 -11.02 -16.48 6.51
N CYS A 116 -10.12 -15.98 7.36
CA CYS A 116 -8.79 -15.58 6.95
C CYS A 116 -7.93 -16.78 6.53
N LEU A 117 -6.91 -16.51 5.71
CA LEU A 117 -5.76 -17.39 5.55
C LEU A 117 -4.98 -17.46 6.87
N THR A 118 -4.48 -18.63 7.21
CA THR A 118 -3.79 -18.94 8.47
C THR A 118 -2.36 -19.42 8.21
N PRO A 119 -1.39 -19.11 9.08
CA PRO A 119 -0.01 -19.60 8.95
C PRO A 119 0.07 -21.13 8.81
N GLY A 120 0.94 -21.58 7.90
CA GLY A 120 1.17 -22.99 7.57
C GLY A 120 0.32 -23.53 6.42
N GLU A 121 -0.74 -22.82 6.01
CA GLU A 121 -1.57 -23.22 4.89
C GLU A 121 -0.81 -23.19 3.57
N THR A 122 -1.04 -24.21 2.74
CA THR A 122 -0.51 -24.26 1.38
C THR A 122 -1.51 -23.65 0.42
N VAL A 123 -1.03 -22.76 -0.44
CA VAL A 123 -1.86 -22.07 -1.41
C VAL A 123 -1.27 -22.20 -2.81
N GLN A 124 -2.12 -22.08 -3.81
CA GLN A 124 -1.74 -21.87 -5.18
C GLN A 124 -1.97 -20.40 -5.54
N ILE A 125 -0.96 -19.77 -6.14
CA ILE A 125 -0.91 -18.35 -6.44
C ILE A 125 -0.85 -18.20 -7.96
N SER A 126 -1.70 -17.36 -8.53
CA SER A 126 -1.69 -17.02 -9.95
C SER A 126 -2.17 -15.58 -10.19
N ARG A 127 -2.04 -15.07 -11.42
CA ARG A 127 -2.65 -13.82 -11.84
C ARG A 127 -3.91 -14.09 -12.65
N ASN A 128 -4.97 -13.33 -12.43
CA ASN A 128 -6.17 -13.36 -13.25
C ASN A 128 -6.07 -12.39 -14.45
N GLU A 129 -7.12 -12.32 -15.28
CA GLU A 129 -7.16 -11.48 -16.49
C GLU A 129 -7.06 -9.97 -16.20
N ASP A 130 -7.41 -9.55 -14.98
CA ASP A 130 -7.34 -8.15 -14.51
C ASP A 130 -6.00 -7.82 -13.81
N ASP A 131 -4.98 -8.68 -13.96
CA ASP A 131 -3.68 -8.62 -13.27
C ASP A 131 -3.77 -8.66 -11.74
N LYS A 132 -4.91 -9.10 -11.19
CA LYS A 132 -5.08 -9.36 -9.76
C LYS A 132 -4.50 -10.71 -9.41
N VAL A 133 -4.11 -10.87 -8.15
CA VAL A 133 -3.58 -12.14 -7.65
C VAL A 133 -4.74 -13.00 -7.15
N ALA A 134 -4.84 -14.23 -7.65
CA ALA A 134 -5.71 -15.26 -7.11
C ALA A 134 -4.89 -16.16 -6.18
N ILE A 135 -5.38 -16.35 -4.96
CA ILE A 135 -4.83 -17.26 -3.95
C ILE A 135 -5.89 -18.32 -3.67
N GLU A 136 -5.60 -19.56 -4.05
CA GLU A 136 -6.48 -20.71 -3.86
C GLU A 136 -5.90 -21.60 -2.75
N LEU A 137 -6.68 -21.86 -1.70
CA LEU A 137 -6.33 -22.82 -0.66
C LEU A 137 -6.21 -24.23 -1.26
N MET A 138 -5.12 -24.91 -0.96
CA MET A 138 -4.91 -26.30 -1.32
C MET A 138 -5.22 -27.17 -0.09
N GLU A 139 -6.25 -28.01 -0.19
CA GLU A 139 -6.61 -28.99 0.85
C GLU A 139 -5.48 -29.99 1.14
#